data_AF-A0A524QUP8-F1
#
_entry.id   AF-A0A524QUP8-F1
#
_cell.length_a   1.000
_cell.length_b   1.000
_cell.length_c   1.000
_cell.angle_alpha   90.00
_cell.angle_beta   90.00
_cell.angle_gamma   90.00
#
_symmetry.space_group_name_H-M   'P 1'
#
loop_
_entity.id
_entity.type
_entity.pdbx_description
1 polymer ?
#
loop_
_entity_poly.entity_id
_entity_poly.type
_entity_poly.pdbx_seq_one_letter_code
_entity_poly.pdbx_strand_id
1 'polypeptide(L)' 'MVINGKEHVITFEELTLSNNLAQEALVSLLIKKQLIDGQELLDEITRIRKERYHTEPEQLSDDKHD' A
#
# COMPACT_ATOMS: atom_id res chain seq x y z
N MET A 1 -16.70 -7.54 -4.69
CA MET A 1 -16.09 -7.83 -6.01
C MET A 1 -16.96 -8.88 -6.70
N VAL A 2 -17.27 -8.75 -7.99
CA VAL A 2 -18.05 -9.77 -8.71
C VAL A 2 -17.07 -10.72 -9.39
N ILE A 3 -17.06 -11.98 -8.95
CA ILE A 3 -16.28 -13.05 -9.57
C ILE A 3 -17.28 -14.08 -10.09
N ASN A 4 -17.23 -14.40 -11.39
CA ASN A 4 -18.11 -15.38 -12.02
C ASN A 4 -19.62 -15.12 -11.78
N GLY A 5 -20.04 -13.86 -11.78
CA GLY A 5 -21.45 -13.47 -11.60
C GLY A 5 -22.00 -13.65 -10.18
N LYS A 6 -21.17 -14.04 -9.20
CA LYS A 6 -21.52 -14.05 -7.78
C LYS A 6 -20.93 -12.85 -7.08
N GLU A 7 -21.75 -12.21 -6.25
CA GLU A 7 -21.31 -11.14 -5.39
C GLU A 7 -20.51 -11.76 -4.24
N HIS A 8 -19.20 -11.52 -4.23
CA HIS A 8 -18.33 -11.90 -3.13
C HIS A 8 -18.11 -10.69 -2.23
N VAL A 9 -18.56 -10.83 -0.98
CA VAL A 9 -18.18 -9.94 0.11
C VAL A 9 -16.72 -10.22 0.42
N ILE A 10 -15.89 -9.19 0.33
CA ILE A 10 -14.45 -9.26 0.64
C ILE A 10 -14.27 -8.48 1.94
N THR A 11 -13.62 -9.09 2.93
CA THR A 11 -13.31 -8.38 4.18
C THR A 11 -12.17 -7.39 3.98
N PHE A 12 -12.04 -6.42 4.88
CA PHE A 12 -10.96 -5.45 4.80
C PHE A 12 -9.58 -6.11 4.90
N GLU A 13 -9.46 -7.17 5.70
CA GLU A 13 -8.25 -7.96 5.87
C GLU A 13 -7.89 -8.71 4.59
N GLU A 14 -8.87 -9.35 3.94
CA GLU A 14 -8.67 -10.04 2.67
C GLU A 14 -8.21 -9.07 1.58
N LEU A 15 -8.81 -7.87 1.53
CA LEU A 15 -8.42 -6.82 0.60
C LEU A 15 -6.98 -6.35 0.87
N THR A 16 -6.64 -6.10 2.13
CA THR A 16 -5.31 -5.63 2.54
C THR A 16 -4.25 -6.68 2.24
N LEU A 17 -4.52 -7.95 2.57
CA LEU A 17 -3.63 -9.07 2.29
C LEU A 17 -3.39 -9.22 0.78
N SER A 18 -4.46 -9.21 -0.02
CA SER A 18 -4.37 -9.31 -1.48
C SER A 18 -3.56 -8.17 -2.08
N ASN A 19 -3.79 -6.93 -1.62
CA ASN A 19 -3.07 -5.76 -2.10
C ASN A 19 -1.57 -5.82 -1.76
N ASN A 20 -1.22 -6.21 -0.53
CA ASN A 20 0.18 -6.32 -0.11
C ASN A 20 0.92 -7.38 -0.93
N LEU A 21 0.31 -8.56 -1.14
CA LEU A 21 0.88 -9.63 -1.96
C LEU A 21 1.06 -9.20 -3.42
N ALA A 22 0.05 -8.55 -4.00
CA ALA A 22 0.12 -8.08 -5.38
C ALA A 22 1.25 -7.03 -5.56
N GLN A 23 1.38 -6.10 -4.63
CA GLN A 23 2.44 -5.08 -4.65
C GLN A 23 3.82 -5.70 -4.47
N GLU A 24 4.00 -6.62 -3.53
CA GLU A 24 5.27 -7.33 -3.30
C GLU A 24 5.69 -8.11 -4.55
N ALA A 25 4.76 -8.86 -5.15
CA ALA A 25 5.03 -9.64 -6.35
C ALA A 25 5.42 -8.75 -7.53
N LEU A 26 4.72 -7.63 -7.72
CA LEU A 26 5.01 -6.67 -8.78
C LEU A 26 6.40 -6.04 -8.60
N VAL A 27 6.69 -5.47 -7.43
CA VAL A 27 7.98 -4.83 -7.14
C VAL A 27 9.12 -5.83 -7.30
N SER A 28 8.96 -7.03 -6.75
CA SER A 28 9.95 -8.10 -6.87
C SER A 28 10.22 -8.47 -8.33
N LEU A 29 9.18 -8.53 -9.17
CA LEU A 29 9.33 -8.83 -10.59
C LEU A 29 10.09 -7.72 -11.34
N LEU A 30 9.77 -6.46 -11.05
CA LEU A 30 10.41 -5.30 -11.68
C LEU A 30 11.90 -5.20 -11.30
N ILE A 31 12.24 -5.41 -10.02
CA ILE A 31 13.64 -5.45 -9.56
C ILE A 31 14.39 -6.63 -10.20
N LYS A 32 13.80 -7.83 -10.23
CA LYS A 32 14.42 -9.01 -10.88
C LYS A 32 14.69 -8.79 -12.37
N LYS A 33 13.84 -8.01 -13.03
CA LYS A 33 14.00 -7.60 -14.43
C LYS A 33 14.92 -6.38 -14.61
N GLN A 34 15.49 -5.84 -13.52
CA GLN A 34 16.34 -4.65 -13.50
C GLN A 34 15.66 -3.43 -14.15
N LEU A 35 14.33 -3.33 -14.01
CA LEU A 35 13.53 -2.21 -14.55
C LEU A 35 13.42 -1.04 -13.58
N ILE A 36 13.58 -1.29 -12.28
CA ILE A 36 13.59 -0.29 -11.21
C ILE A 36 14.66 -0.65 -10.19
N ASP A 37 15.14 0.33 -9.44
CA ASP A 37 15.95 0.13 -8.24
C ASP A 37 15.09 0.14 -6.96
N GLY A 38 15.48 -0.68 -5.98
CA GLY A 38 14.74 -0.80 -4.72
C GLY A 38 14.81 0.46 -3.86
N GLN A 39 15.95 1.17 -3.86
CA GLN A 39 16.12 2.40 -3.12
C GLN A 39 15.33 3.55 -3.76
N GLU A 40 15.36 3.66 -5.09
CA GLU A 40 14.58 4.65 -5.83
C GLU A 40 13.08 4.53 -5.53
N LEU A 41 12.56 3.29 -5.45
CA LEU A 41 11.17 3.05 -5.06
C LEU A 41 10.84 3.55 -3.64
N LEU A 42 11.74 3.35 -2.67
CA LEU A 42 11.54 3.80 -1.29
C LEU A 42 11.55 5.34 -1.18
N ASP A 43 12.43 5.98 -1.94
CA ASP A 43 12.52 7.44 -2.01
C ASP A 43 11.23 8.02 -2.61
N GLU A 44 10.72 7.39 -3.67
CA GLU A 44 9.46 7.77 -4.32
C GLU A 44 8.24 7.57 -3.40
N ILE A 45 8.17 6.46 -2.66
CA ILE A 45 7.13 6.24 -1.63
C ILE A 45 7.18 7.37 -0.59
N THR A 46 8.39 7.74 -0.14
CA THR A 46 8.57 8.80 0.84
C THR A 46 8.14 10.16 0.30
N ARG A 47 8.48 10.48 -0.97
CA ARG A 47 8.05 11.70 -1.66
C ARG A 47 6.53 11.78 -1.77
N ILE A 48 5.88 10.69 -2.22
CA ILE A 48 4.41 10.63 -2.34
C ILE A 48 3.74 10.77 -0.98
N ARG A 49 4.27 10.13 0.07
CA ARG A 49 3.74 10.27 1.44
C ARG A 49 3.80 11.72 1.89
N LYS A 50 4.94 12.37 1.70
CA LYS A 50 5.10 13.80 1.99
C LYS A 50 4.03 14.60 1.25
N GLU A 51 3.97 14.50 -0.07
CA GLU A 51 3.02 15.28 -0.88
C GLU A 51 1.54 15.08 -0.52
N ARG A 52 1.13 13.85 -0.22
CA ARG A 52 -0.27 13.51 0.05
C ARG A 52 -0.68 13.73 1.49
N TYR A 53 0.24 13.61 2.44
CA TYR A 53 -0.06 13.72 3.87
C TYR A 53 0.50 15.01 4.51
N HIS A 54 1.00 15.96 3.70
CA HIS A 54 1.33 17.32 4.16
C HIS A 54 0.10 18.25 4.31
N THR A 55 -1.12 17.74 4.14
CA THR A 55 -2.36 18.42 4.51
C THR A 55 -3.03 17.70 5.67
N GLU A 56 -2.58 18.05 6.88
CA GLU A 56 -3.34 18.26 8.14
C GLU A 56 -2.49 17.86 9.36
N PRO A 57 -1.93 18.84 10.09
CA PRO A 57 -1.33 18.61 11.40
C PRO A 57 -2.42 18.60 12.48
N GLU A 58 -3.32 17.61 12.49
CA GLU A 58 -4.27 17.39 13.60
C GLU A 58 -5.05 16.09 13.39
N GLN A 59 -4.49 14.95 13.81
CA GLN A 59 -5.21 13.73 14.26
C GLN A 59 -4.25 12.60 14.68
N LEU A 60 -3.15 12.96 15.35
CA LEU A 60 -2.36 12.03 16.18
C LEU A 60 -2.49 12.46 17.65
N SER A 61 -3.72 12.71 18.07
CA SER A 61 -4.11 12.68 19.49
C SER A 61 -5.14 11.55 19.61
N ASP A 62 -4.65 10.35 19.90
CA ASP A 62 -5.25 9.35 20.79
C ASP A 62 -4.60 8.00 20.52
N ASP A 63 -3.52 7.75 21.26
CA ASP A 63 -3.34 6.51 22.02
C ASP A 63 -2.20 6.74 23.03
N LYS A 64 -2.45 7.68 23.95
CA LYS A 64 -2.02 7.49 25.34
C LYS A 64 -3.18 6.81 26.03
N HIS A 65 -3.07 5.52 26.26
CA HIS A 65 -3.78 4.86 27.36
C HIS A 65 -2.72 4.21 28.26
N ASP A 66 -2.97 4.40 29.56
CA ASP A 66 -2.10 4.19 30.72
C ASP A 66 -1.43 2.82 30.83
#